data_AF-A0AA39GNS9-F1
#
_entry.id   AF-A0AA39GNS9-F1
#
_cell.length_a   1.000
_cell.length_b   1.000
_cell.length_c   1.000
_cell.angle_alpha   90.00
_cell.angle_beta   90.00
_cell.angle_gamma   90.00
#
_symmetry.space_group_name_H-M   'P 1'
#
loop_
_entity.id
_entity.type
_entity.pdbx_description
1 polymer ?
#
loop_
_entity_poly.entity_id
_entity_poly.type
_entity_poly.pdbx_seq_one_letter_code
_entity_poly.pdbx_strand_id
1 'polypeptide(L)'
;MAEEAHRRYAEIMRDVEAMIEDHIARQNHEEVFPSKLRMLVPTAGPFFTRLPLEAAFKYQDRKRNISFRRYVAPSFNDVRLILNSAQVMAVTNGALQLATFDGDVTLYDDGQSLEPSSPVVPRLLDLLKKGIKIGIVTAAGYTTADRYYERLHGLLDAIAASTELDPSQKQNLVIMGGEANYLFEFSLSAPHLLAHVPRERWLTPEMTHWHEEDIAALLDVAEGALKDCVRAMNLPATIVRKDRAVGIIPSDPDIRIARESLEETVLVVQRILELSSLGVPASSSRTSSSTIARPRIPFCAFNGGRDVFVDIGDKSWGVTVCQQWFSSTGGTRIGGENTLHVGDQFLSAGSNDFKARSVGTTAWIASPAETVELLDELADLMQKRLS
;
A
#
# COMPACT_ATOMS: atom_id res chain seq x y z
N MET A 1 -28.77 15.98 -23.55
CA MET A 1 -27.50 15.27 -23.84
C MET A 1 -26.70 14.99 -22.57
N ALA A 2 -26.37 15.99 -21.75
CA ALA A 2 -25.68 15.75 -20.47
C ALA A 2 -26.48 14.86 -19.50
N GLU A 3 -27.78 15.13 -19.32
CA GLU A 3 -28.66 14.28 -18.48
C GLU A 3 -28.73 12.82 -18.96
N GLU A 4 -28.76 12.62 -20.28
CA GLU A 4 -28.77 11.27 -20.87
C GLU A 4 -27.41 10.57 -20.67
N ALA A 5 -26.29 11.30 -20.81
CA ALA A 5 -24.97 10.76 -20.51
C ALA A 5 -24.83 10.41 -19.03
N HIS A 6 -25.28 11.28 -18.13
CA HIS A 6 -25.34 11.03 -16.69
C HIS A 6 -26.13 9.75 -16.38
N ARG A 7 -27.35 9.63 -16.92
CA ARG A 7 -28.21 8.45 -16.74
C ARG A 7 -27.50 7.17 -17.18
N ARG A 8 -26.91 7.16 -18.38
CA ARG A 8 -26.22 5.97 -18.93
C ARG A 8 -24.98 5.59 -18.13
N TYR A 9 -24.16 6.55 -17.72
CA TYR A 9 -22.98 6.25 -16.90
C TYR A 9 -23.37 5.73 -15.52
N ALA A 10 -24.42 6.29 -14.90
CA ALA A 10 -24.96 5.77 -13.65
C ALA A 10 -25.49 4.34 -13.78
N GLU A 11 -26.20 4.03 -14.88
CA GLU A 11 -26.68 2.67 -15.18
C GLU A 11 -25.53 1.67 -15.35
N ILE A 12 -24.49 2.02 -16.10
CA ILE A 12 -23.29 1.17 -16.26
C ILE A 12 -22.63 0.90 -14.90
N MET A 13 -22.50 1.93 -14.06
CA MET A 13 -21.89 1.78 -12.73
C MET A 13 -22.71 0.86 -11.83
N ARG A 14 -24.05 0.95 -11.89
CA ARG A 14 -24.95 0.03 -11.19
C ARG A 14 -24.81 -1.41 -11.68
N ASP A 15 -24.67 -1.62 -12.98
CA ASP A 15 -24.49 -2.96 -13.54
C ASP A 15 -23.16 -3.58 -13.08
N VAL A 16 -22.09 -2.80 -13.02
CA VAL A 16 -20.79 -3.24 -12.49
C VAL A 16 -20.87 -3.50 -10.98
N GLU A 17 -21.59 -2.67 -10.23
CA GLU A 17 -21.86 -2.86 -8.80
C GLU A 17 -22.53 -4.22 -8.55
N ALA A 18 -23.57 -4.57 -9.32
CA ALA A 18 -24.20 -5.88 -9.22
C ALA A 18 -23.25 -7.05 -9.54
N MET A 19 -22.32 -6.86 -10.48
CA MET A 19 -21.29 -7.86 -10.79
C MET A 19 -20.28 -8.05 -9.65
N ILE A 20 -19.95 -6.98 -8.92
CA ILE A 20 -19.09 -7.03 -7.74
C ILE A 20 -19.83 -7.74 -6.59
N GLU A 21 -21.13 -7.49 -6.41
CA GLU A 21 -21.93 -8.17 -5.40
C GLU A 21 -22.01 -9.68 -5.63
N ASP A 22 -22.25 -10.12 -6.88
CA ASP A 22 -22.18 -11.54 -7.23
C ASP A 22 -20.77 -12.12 -6.99
N HIS A 23 -19.71 -11.35 -7.23
CA HIS A 23 -18.34 -11.78 -6.93
C HIS A 23 -18.12 -11.96 -5.42
N ILE A 24 -18.51 -10.99 -4.59
CA ILE A 24 -18.42 -11.07 -3.13
C ILE A 24 -19.17 -12.29 -2.59
N ALA A 25 -20.38 -12.55 -3.11
CA ALA A 25 -21.19 -13.69 -2.70
C ALA A 25 -20.51 -15.04 -3.00
N ARG A 26 -19.64 -15.11 -4.01
CA ARG A 26 -18.96 -16.34 -4.43
C ARG A 26 -17.52 -16.47 -3.94
N GLN A 27 -16.85 -15.37 -3.59
CA GLN A 27 -15.39 -15.37 -3.32
C GLN A 27 -14.97 -16.22 -2.11
N ASN A 28 -15.90 -16.53 -1.20
CA ASN A 28 -15.66 -17.35 -0.01
C ASN A 28 -16.13 -18.81 -0.15
N HIS A 29 -16.65 -19.18 -1.32
CA HIS A 29 -17.12 -20.54 -1.60
C HIS A 29 -16.22 -21.20 -2.64
N GLU A 30 -15.90 -22.48 -2.45
CA GLU A 30 -15.32 -23.32 -3.49
C GLU A 30 -16.41 -23.65 -4.53
N GLU A 31 -16.78 -22.64 -5.32
CA GLU A 31 -17.74 -22.78 -6.40
C GLU A 31 -17.08 -23.44 -7.61
N VAL A 32 -17.83 -24.32 -8.29
CA VAL A 32 -17.37 -25.00 -9.51
C VAL A 32 -17.11 -24.00 -10.66
N PHE A 33 -17.78 -22.84 -10.64
CA PHE A 33 -17.69 -21.83 -11.69
C PHE A 33 -17.30 -20.44 -11.14
N PRO A 34 -16.38 -19.73 -11.81
CA PRO A 34 -16.00 -18.37 -11.42
C PRO A 34 -17.17 -17.40 -11.62
N SER A 35 -17.22 -16.34 -10.80
CA SER A 35 -18.18 -15.23 -11.02
C SER A 35 -17.96 -14.56 -12.37
N LYS A 36 -18.99 -13.90 -12.90
CA LYS A 36 -18.89 -13.17 -14.19
C LYS A 36 -17.77 -12.14 -14.15
N LEU A 37 -17.60 -11.44 -13.03
CA LEU A 37 -16.50 -10.47 -12.86
C LEU A 37 -15.14 -11.15 -12.95
N ARG A 38 -14.95 -12.30 -12.31
CA ARG A 38 -13.69 -13.05 -12.36
C ARG A 38 -13.37 -13.58 -13.76
N MET A 39 -14.39 -13.92 -14.55
CA MET A 39 -14.22 -14.31 -15.95
C MET A 39 -13.75 -13.14 -16.83
N LEU A 40 -14.33 -11.95 -16.65
CA LEU A 40 -13.98 -10.76 -17.44
C LEU A 40 -12.66 -10.12 -16.98
N VAL A 41 -12.40 -10.13 -15.67
CA VAL A 41 -11.23 -9.53 -15.04
C VAL A 41 -10.62 -10.55 -14.07
N PRO A 42 -9.83 -11.52 -14.57
CA PRO A 42 -9.20 -12.55 -13.72
C PRO A 42 -8.31 -11.99 -12.61
N THR A 43 -7.89 -10.73 -12.72
CA THR A 43 -7.01 -10.04 -11.77
C THR A 43 -7.75 -9.22 -10.72
N ALA A 44 -9.09 -9.19 -10.69
CA ALA A 44 -9.89 -8.26 -9.87
C ALA A 44 -9.63 -8.33 -8.35
N GLY A 45 -9.01 -9.40 -7.85
CA GLY A 45 -8.75 -9.60 -6.41
C GLY A 45 -10.04 -9.80 -5.60
N PRO A 46 -9.92 -9.98 -4.27
CA PRO A 46 -11.08 -10.01 -3.39
C PRO A 46 -11.70 -8.62 -3.20
N PHE A 47 -12.98 -8.57 -2.85
CA PHE A 47 -13.66 -7.35 -2.44
C PHE A 47 -14.15 -7.49 -1.00
N PHE A 48 -13.79 -6.54 -0.13
CA PHE A 48 -14.12 -6.60 1.29
C PHE A 48 -15.44 -5.92 1.66
N THR A 49 -15.93 -5.06 0.78
CA THR A 49 -17.14 -4.26 0.99
C THR A 49 -17.95 -4.17 -0.30
N ARG A 50 -19.26 -4.00 -0.18
CA ARG A 50 -20.10 -3.61 -1.33
C ARG A 50 -19.68 -2.22 -1.79
N LEU A 51 -19.52 -2.02 -3.10
CA LEU A 51 -19.09 -0.74 -3.67
C LEU A 51 -20.29 -0.02 -4.30
N PRO A 52 -20.81 1.07 -3.71
CA PRO A 52 -21.93 1.82 -4.25
C PRO A 52 -21.50 2.68 -5.45
N LEU A 53 -21.10 2.04 -6.56
CA LEU A 53 -20.51 2.68 -7.73
C LEU A 53 -21.45 3.69 -8.38
N GLU A 54 -22.77 3.43 -8.40
CA GLU A 54 -23.72 4.40 -8.94
C GLU A 54 -23.72 5.68 -8.11
N ALA A 55 -23.76 5.55 -6.78
CA ALA A 55 -23.76 6.70 -5.87
C ALA A 55 -22.43 7.47 -5.95
N ALA A 56 -21.32 6.74 -6.02
CA ALA A 56 -19.98 7.29 -6.20
C ALA A 56 -19.83 8.04 -7.52
N PHE A 57 -20.34 7.50 -8.62
CA PHE A 57 -20.38 8.20 -9.90
C PHE A 57 -21.20 9.49 -9.79
N LYS A 58 -22.40 9.44 -9.23
CA LYS A 58 -23.23 10.63 -9.05
C LYS A 58 -22.54 11.69 -8.20
N TYR A 59 -21.77 11.27 -7.19
CA TYR A 59 -20.99 12.18 -6.35
C TYR A 59 -19.87 12.86 -7.14
N GLN A 60 -19.04 12.10 -7.84
CA GLN A 60 -17.94 12.67 -8.63
C GLN A 60 -18.43 13.47 -9.83
N ASP A 61 -19.54 13.06 -10.46
CA ASP A 61 -20.13 13.79 -11.58
C ASP A 61 -20.63 15.18 -11.15
N ARG A 62 -21.19 15.33 -9.94
CA ARG A 62 -21.56 16.65 -9.39
C ARG A 62 -20.33 17.55 -9.15
N LYS A 63 -19.20 16.97 -8.74
CA LYS A 63 -17.96 17.72 -8.48
C LYS A 63 -17.24 18.10 -9.77
N ARG A 64 -17.20 17.20 -10.75
CA ARG A 64 -16.30 17.28 -11.92
C ARG A 64 -17.03 17.46 -13.25
N ASN A 65 -18.37 17.44 -13.24
CA ASN A 65 -19.22 17.58 -14.43
C ASN A 65 -18.81 16.64 -15.57
N ILE A 66 -18.49 15.38 -15.24
CA ILE A 66 -18.00 14.35 -16.16
C ILE A 66 -18.96 14.20 -17.35
N SER A 67 -20.26 14.09 -17.08
CA SER A 67 -21.36 13.91 -18.04
C SER A 67 -21.64 15.13 -18.92
N PHE A 68 -21.15 16.32 -18.54
CA PHE A 68 -21.31 17.55 -19.33
C PHE A 68 -20.25 17.71 -20.43
N ARG A 69 -19.16 16.93 -20.38
CA ARG A 69 -18.11 16.98 -21.40
C ARG A 69 -18.64 16.46 -22.73
N ARG A 70 -18.46 17.24 -23.81
CA ARG A 70 -18.97 16.92 -25.15
C ARG A 70 -17.97 16.21 -26.04
N TYR A 71 -16.68 16.43 -25.81
CA TYR A 71 -15.60 15.97 -26.70
C TYR A 71 -14.60 15.04 -26.00
N VAL A 72 -14.74 14.87 -24.67
CA VAL A 72 -13.84 14.07 -23.85
C VAL A 72 -14.69 13.13 -23.02
N ALA A 73 -14.55 11.83 -23.27
CA ALA A 73 -15.19 10.77 -22.48
C ALA A 73 -14.59 10.68 -21.07
N PRO A 74 -15.23 9.96 -20.12
CA PRO A 74 -14.61 9.60 -18.85
C PRO A 74 -13.22 9.01 -19.05
N SER A 75 -12.23 9.62 -18.41
CA SER A 75 -10.83 9.19 -18.43
C SER A 75 -10.57 8.09 -17.41
N PHE A 76 -9.37 7.50 -17.49
CA PHE A 76 -8.87 6.60 -16.46
C PHE A 76 -8.95 7.22 -15.05
N ASN A 77 -8.51 8.48 -14.91
CA ASN A 77 -8.53 9.19 -13.63
C ASN A 77 -9.96 9.43 -13.13
N ASP A 78 -10.92 9.70 -14.02
CA ASP A 78 -12.32 9.83 -13.61
C ASP A 78 -12.83 8.52 -12.99
N VAL A 79 -12.57 7.38 -13.64
CA VAL A 79 -12.97 6.06 -13.13
C VAL A 79 -12.24 5.72 -11.82
N ARG A 80 -10.94 6.01 -11.73
CA ARG A 80 -10.15 5.84 -10.50
C ARG A 80 -10.74 6.61 -9.32
N LEU A 81 -11.10 7.87 -9.52
CA LEU A 81 -11.70 8.71 -8.47
C LEU A 81 -13.11 8.25 -8.09
N ILE A 82 -13.89 7.75 -9.05
CA ILE A 82 -15.20 7.12 -8.76
C ILE A 82 -15.01 5.88 -7.89
N LEU A 83 -14.04 5.01 -8.21
CA LEU A 83 -13.72 3.83 -7.40
C LEU A 83 -13.24 4.22 -6.00
N ASN A 84 -12.38 5.24 -5.86
CA ASN A 84 -11.95 5.75 -4.56
C ASN A 84 -13.15 6.23 -3.73
N SER A 85 -14.06 7.00 -4.34
CA SER A 85 -15.29 7.48 -3.67
C SER A 85 -16.15 6.32 -3.21
N ALA A 86 -16.31 5.28 -4.05
CA ALA A 86 -17.07 4.09 -3.69
C ALA A 86 -16.44 3.34 -2.50
N GLN A 87 -15.10 3.22 -2.46
CA GLN A 87 -14.39 2.63 -1.32
C GLN A 87 -14.60 3.46 -0.05
N VAL A 88 -14.45 4.79 -0.11
CA VAL A 88 -14.68 5.69 1.03
C VAL A 88 -16.13 5.59 1.55
N MET A 89 -17.12 5.60 0.65
CA MET A 89 -18.52 5.40 1.01
C MET A 89 -18.75 4.04 1.67
N ALA A 90 -18.11 2.99 1.13
CA ALA A 90 -18.26 1.63 1.62
C ALA A 90 -17.66 1.44 3.03
N VAL A 91 -16.43 1.90 3.27
CA VAL A 91 -15.80 1.79 4.61
C VAL A 91 -16.48 2.69 5.64
N THR A 92 -17.05 3.82 5.21
CA THR A 92 -17.86 4.66 6.10
C THR A 92 -19.12 3.93 6.54
N ASN A 93 -19.77 3.19 5.64
CA ASN A 93 -20.94 2.35 5.95
C ASN A 93 -20.57 1.05 6.69
N GLY A 94 -19.31 0.60 6.58
CA GLY A 94 -18.75 -0.59 7.23
C GLY A 94 -18.00 -0.34 8.55
N ALA A 95 -18.01 0.90 9.06
CA ALA A 95 -17.27 1.35 10.25
C ALA A 95 -15.76 1.13 10.14
N LEU A 96 -15.10 1.94 9.30
CA LEU A 96 -13.65 2.10 9.22
C LEU A 96 -13.01 2.15 10.62
N GLN A 97 -12.02 1.28 10.86
CA GLN A 97 -11.26 1.22 12.12
C GLN A 97 -9.78 1.51 11.92
N LEU A 98 -9.23 1.19 10.74
CA LEU A 98 -7.82 1.38 10.40
C LEU A 98 -7.69 2.08 9.05
N ALA A 99 -6.99 3.20 9.02
CA ALA A 99 -6.49 3.80 7.80
C ALA A 99 -4.98 3.54 7.70
N THR A 100 -4.52 2.98 6.59
CA THR A 100 -3.09 2.85 6.33
C THR A 100 -2.70 3.75 5.17
N PHE A 101 -1.50 4.32 5.25
CA PHE A 101 -1.00 5.26 4.26
C PHE A 101 0.38 4.82 3.80
N ASP A 102 0.61 4.86 2.50
CA ASP A 102 1.96 4.92 1.98
C ASP A 102 2.64 6.25 2.35
N GLY A 103 3.97 6.29 2.29
CA GLY A 103 4.77 7.49 2.53
C GLY A 103 4.84 8.38 1.28
N ASP A 104 5.82 8.09 0.42
CA ASP A 104 6.14 8.87 -0.78
C ASP A 104 4.94 8.97 -1.73
N VAL A 105 4.75 10.16 -2.32
CA VAL A 105 3.66 10.52 -3.25
C VAL A 105 2.25 10.41 -2.65
N THR A 106 2.14 10.01 -1.39
CA THR A 106 0.89 9.84 -0.65
C THR A 106 0.73 10.84 0.48
N LEU A 107 1.67 10.88 1.41
CA LEU A 107 1.67 11.82 2.53
C LEU A 107 2.47 13.08 2.21
N TYR A 108 3.53 12.94 1.41
CA TYR A 108 4.45 13.98 1.00
C TYR A 108 4.96 13.70 -0.41
N ASP A 109 5.49 14.71 -1.08
CA ASP A 109 6.09 14.53 -2.41
C ASP A 109 7.33 13.62 -2.36
N ASP A 110 7.67 13.01 -3.48
CA ASP A 110 8.76 12.04 -3.60
C ASP A 110 10.09 12.56 -3.00
N GLY A 111 10.60 11.82 -2.01
CA GLY A 111 11.85 12.13 -1.31
C GLY A 111 11.77 13.31 -0.33
N GLN A 112 10.57 13.86 -0.09
CA GLN A 112 10.35 14.93 0.90
C GLN A 112 9.90 14.38 2.26
N SER A 113 9.68 15.28 3.21
CA SER A 113 9.16 14.99 4.54
C SER A 113 7.73 15.53 4.71
N LEU A 114 6.99 14.93 5.64
CA LEU A 114 5.71 15.45 6.10
C LEU A 114 5.93 16.66 7.00
N GLU A 115 5.92 17.85 6.41
CA GLU A 115 6.10 19.10 7.15
C GLU A 115 4.89 19.45 8.05
N PRO A 116 5.09 20.16 9.17
CA PRO A 116 4.00 20.58 10.06
C PRO A 116 2.90 21.40 9.36
N SER A 117 3.28 22.15 8.31
CA SER A 117 2.35 22.95 7.51
C SER A 117 1.56 22.14 6.48
N SER A 118 1.84 20.84 6.33
CA SER A 118 1.15 20.00 5.35
C SER A 118 -0.34 19.94 5.66
N PRO A 119 -1.21 20.15 4.65
CA PRO A 119 -2.66 20.05 4.84
C PRO A 119 -3.12 18.65 5.24
N VAL A 120 -2.30 17.62 5.03
CA VAL A 120 -2.59 16.23 5.40
C VAL A 120 -2.59 16.05 6.92
N VAL A 121 -1.67 16.69 7.65
CA VAL A 121 -1.49 16.55 9.11
C VAL A 121 -2.80 16.77 9.89
N PRO A 122 -3.54 17.88 9.74
CA PRO A 122 -4.78 18.08 10.48
C PRO A 122 -5.86 17.04 10.15
N ARG A 123 -5.88 16.46 8.94
CA ARG A 123 -6.83 15.38 8.60
C ARG A 123 -6.47 14.07 9.29
N LEU A 124 -5.18 13.74 9.37
CA LEU A 124 -4.73 12.57 10.12
C LEU A 124 -5.04 12.71 11.61
N LEU A 125 -4.84 13.90 12.20
CA LEU A 125 -5.25 14.16 13.58
C LEU A 125 -6.77 13.99 13.77
N ASP A 126 -7.58 14.42 12.80
CA ASP A 126 -9.03 14.25 12.85
C ASP A 126 -9.47 12.77 12.82
N LEU A 127 -8.76 11.91 12.06
CA LEU A 127 -8.96 10.46 12.12
C LEU A 127 -8.63 9.90 13.52
N LEU A 128 -7.48 10.27 14.09
CA LEU A 128 -7.09 9.83 15.43
C LEU A 128 -8.09 10.27 16.50
N LYS A 129 -8.61 11.50 16.39
CA LYS A 129 -9.65 12.06 17.27
C LYS A 129 -10.97 11.28 17.20
N LYS A 130 -11.27 10.66 16.05
CA LYS A 130 -12.39 9.75 15.87
C LYS A 130 -12.09 8.31 16.29
N GLY A 131 -10.89 8.05 16.84
CA GLY A 131 -10.46 6.73 17.30
C GLY A 131 -9.99 5.79 16.19
N ILE A 132 -9.92 6.27 14.94
CA ILE A 132 -9.39 5.50 13.80
C ILE A 132 -7.89 5.31 14.00
N LYS A 133 -7.42 4.08 13.80
CA LYS A 133 -6.00 3.73 13.87
C LYS A 133 -5.31 4.13 12.58
N ILE A 134 -4.05 4.55 12.69
CA ILE A 134 -3.21 4.92 11.56
C ILE A 134 -1.99 4.01 11.51
N GLY A 135 -1.79 3.38 10.36
CA GLY A 135 -0.53 2.70 10.02
C GLY A 135 0.15 3.39 8.85
N ILE A 136 1.38 3.86 9.00
CA ILE A 136 2.17 4.37 7.86
C ILE A 136 3.03 3.22 7.36
N VAL A 137 2.75 2.71 6.16
CA VAL A 137 3.42 1.54 5.56
C VAL A 137 4.31 2.04 4.42
N THR A 138 5.63 1.98 4.58
CA THR A 138 6.58 2.58 3.63
C THR A 138 7.66 1.61 3.19
N ALA A 139 8.05 1.71 1.92
CA ALA A 139 9.21 1.02 1.36
C ALA A 139 10.53 1.47 2.01
N ALA A 140 10.58 2.67 2.61
CA ALA A 140 11.77 3.12 3.32
C ALA A 140 12.05 2.21 4.53
N GLY A 141 13.10 1.38 4.41
CA GLY A 141 13.56 0.47 5.45
C GLY A 141 14.78 1.01 6.19
N TYR A 142 14.55 1.62 7.35
CA TYR A 142 15.57 2.04 8.31
C TYR A 142 15.46 1.19 9.58
N THR A 143 16.59 0.86 10.18
CA THR A 143 16.62 0.08 11.44
C THR A 143 16.44 0.96 12.68
N THR A 144 16.48 2.29 12.51
CA THR A 144 16.46 3.29 13.59
C THR A 144 15.35 4.33 13.38
N ALA A 145 14.86 4.87 14.49
CA ALA A 145 13.71 5.78 14.54
C ALA A 145 13.97 7.19 14.00
N ASP A 146 15.22 7.66 14.06
CA ASP A 146 15.64 9.01 13.66
C ASP A 146 15.28 9.32 12.20
N ARG A 147 15.52 8.38 11.28
CA ARG A 147 15.19 8.55 9.86
C ARG A 147 13.70 8.57 9.58
N TYR A 148 12.91 7.75 10.28
CA TYR A 148 11.45 7.82 10.18
C TYR A 148 10.93 9.14 10.72
N TYR A 149 11.51 9.64 11.81
CA TYR A 149 11.16 10.95 12.34
C TYR A 149 11.50 12.08 11.37
N GLU A 150 12.68 12.09 10.75
CA GLU A 150 13.02 13.08 9.71
C GLU A 150 11.92 13.18 8.63
N ARG A 151 11.38 12.03 8.19
CA ARG A 151 10.32 11.96 7.18
C ARG A 151 8.93 12.30 7.72
N LEU A 152 8.66 12.14 9.01
CA LEU A 152 7.30 12.19 9.59
C LEU A 152 7.13 13.20 10.73
N HIS A 153 8.14 14.02 11.02
CA HIS A 153 8.18 14.90 12.18
C HIS A 153 6.96 15.81 12.28
N GLY A 154 6.45 16.35 11.17
CA GLY A 154 5.26 17.20 11.19
C GLY A 154 4.00 16.54 11.74
N LEU A 155 3.82 15.23 11.53
CA LEU A 155 2.73 14.47 12.15
C LEU A 155 3.05 14.08 13.60
N LEU A 156 4.27 13.57 13.84
CA LEU A 156 4.68 13.07 15.16
C LEU A 156 4.64 14.19 16.21
N ASP A 157 5.22 15.35 15.88
CA ASP A 157 5.24 16.52 16.75
C ASP A 157 3.83 17.07 16.96
N ALA A 158 2.97 17.04 15.93
CA ALA A 158 1.59 17.49 16.04
C ALA A 158 0.76 16.57 16.95
N ILE A 159 0.96 15.25 16.91
CA ILE A 159 0.32 14.30 17.84
C ILE A 159 0.84 14.55 19.27
N ALA A 160 2.15 14.73 19.43
CA ALA A 160 2.75 14.99 20.73
C ALA A 160 2.19 16.27 21.38
N ALA A 161 2.15 17.37 20.62
CA ALA A 161 1.68 18.67 21.05
C ALA A 161 0.15 18.79 21.18
N SER A 162 -0.62 17.91 20.54
CA SER A 162 -2.08 17.99 20.55
C SER A 162 -2.65 17.88 21.97
N THR A 163 -3.51 18.85 22.31
CA THR A 163 -4.34 18.84 23.52
C THR A 163 -5.74 18.26 23.27
N GLU A 164 -6.07 17.97 22.01
CA GLU A 164 -7.38 17.44 21.61
C GLU A 164 -7.41 15.91 21.56
N LEU A 165 -6.25 15.27 21.46
CA LEU A 165 -6.11 13.82 21.49
C LEU A 165 -5.90 13.32 22.91
N ASP A 166 -6.72 12.37 23.34
CA ASP A 166 -6.49 11.66 24.59
C ASP A 166 -5.25 10.73 24.50
N PRO A 167 -4.71 10.24 25.64
CA PRO A 167 -3.53 9.38 25.63
C PRO A 167 -3.67 8.11 24.79
N SER A 168 -4.88 7.51 24.76
CA SER A 168 -5.14 6.31 23.96
C SER A 168 -5.19 6.63 22.47
N GLN A 169 -5.71 7.80 22.10
CA GLN A 169 -5.74 8.26 20.72
C GLN A 169 -4.34 8.55 20.18
N LYS A 170 -3.44 9.09 21.00
CA LYS A 170 -2.03 9.30 20.60
C LYS A 170 -1.30 8.00 20.30
N GLN A 171 -1.68 6.90 20.94
CA GLN A 171 -1.11 5.56 20.72
C GLN A 171 -1.65 4.86 19.47
N ASN A 172 -2.62 5.46 18.76
CA ASN A 172 -3.23 4.87 17.57
C ASN A 172 -2.40 5.09 16.29
N LEU A 173 -1.08 5.26 16.41
CA LEU A 173 -0.15 5.41 15.30
C LEU A 173 0.96 4.37 15.39
N VAL A 174 1.17 3.65 14.28
CA VAL A 174 2.37 2.83 14.06
C VAL A 174 2.99 3.11 12.70
N ILE A 175 4.29 2.92 12.61
CA ILE A 175 5.07 3.02 11.36
C ILE A 175 5.58 1.62 11.03
N MET A 176 5.22 1.13 9.85
CA MET A 176 5.73 -0.10 9.26
C MET A 176 6.71 0.26 8.15
N GLY A 177 7.99 0.04 8.42
CA GLY A 177 9.09 0.36 7.54
C GLY A 177 9.64 -0.84 6.76
N GLY A 178 10.21 -0.55 5.59
CA GLY A 178 10.74 -1.55 4.67
C GLY A 178 9.68 -2.55 4.25
N GLU A 179 8.50 -2.06 3.86
CA GLU A 179 7.27 -2.80 3.56
C GLU A 179 6.64 -3.52 4.76
N ALA A 180 7.39 -4.43 5.39
CA ALA A 180 6.93 -5.30 6.46
C ALA A 180 8.07 -5.76 7.38
N ASN A 181 9.12 -4.94 7.55
CA ASN A 181 10.38 -5.37 8.17
C ASN A 181 10.67 -4.73 9.53
N TYR A 182 10.24 -3.48 9.75
CA TYR A 182 10.49 -2.76 10.99
C TYR A 182 9.23 -2.07 11.50
N LEU A 183 8.80 -2.39 12.72
CA LEU A 183 7.63 -1.76 13.34
C LEU A 183 8.06 -0.76 14.41
N PHE A 184 7.51 0.45 14.36
CA PHE A 184 7.67 1.46 15.39
C PHE A 184 6.32 1.91 15.92
N GLU A 185 6.21 2.06 17.23
CA GLU A 185 5.03 2.61 17.90
C GLU A 185 5.29 4.06 18.33
N PHE A 186 4.25 4.89 18.30
CA PHE A 186 4.34 6.24 18.84
C PHE A 186 4.57 6.21 20.36
N SER A 187 5.58 6.94 20.84
CA SER A 187 5.93 6.98 22.26
C SER A 187 6.48 8.34 22.67
N LEU A 188 5.76 9.05 23.55
CA LEU A 188 6.17 10.36 24.08
C LEU A 188 7.48 10.33 24.87
N SER A 189 7.86 9.16 25.39
CA SER A 189 9.10 8.97 26.15
C SER A 189 10.28 8.56 25.29
N ALA A 190 10.04 8.12 24.05
CA ALA A 190 11.11 7.67 23.17
C ALA A 190 11.81 8.86 22.51
N PRO A 191 13.13 8.76 22.26
CA PRO A 191 13.80 9.66 21.31
C PRO A 191 13.05 9.63 19.98
N HIS A 192 12.88 10.80 19.35
CA HIS A 192 12.20 10.92 18.06
C HIS A 192 10.74 10.46 18.06
N LEU A 193 10.09 10.38 19.24
CA LEU A 193 8.69 10.02 19.42
C LEU A 193 8.30 8.61 18.91
N LEU A 194 9.28 7.77 18.61
CA LEU A 194 9.08 6.43 18.03
C LEU A 194 9.91 5.40 18.80
N ALA A 195 9.23 4.37 19.30
CA ALA A 195 9.88 3.23 19.94
C ALA A 195 9.89 2.04 18.98
N HIS A 196 11.07 1.43 18.77
CA HIS A 196 11.19 0.21 18.00
C HIS A 196 10.50 -0.96 18.72
N VAL A 197 9.66 -1.70 17.99
CA VAL A 197 8.96 -2.88 18.51
C VAL A 197 9.71 -4.15 18.07
N PRO A 198 10.20 -4.98 19.03
CA PRO A 198 10.82 -6.26 18.73
C PRO A 198 9.93 -7.15 17.85
N ARG A 199 10.55 -7.82 16.87
CA ARG A 199 9.84 -8.56 15.80
C ARG A 199 8.92 -9.64 16.36
N GLU A 200 9.36 -10.33 17.39
CA GLU A 200 8.62 -11.42 18.04
C GLU A 200 7.25 -10.97 18.57
N ARG A 201 7.04 -9.67 18.78
CA ARG A 201 5.76 -9.11 19.24
C ARG A 201 4.73 -8.90 18.14
N TRP A 202 5.12 -8.86 16.87
CA TRP A 202 4.24 -8.42 15.78
C TRP A 202 4.27 -9.27 14.51
N LEU A 203 5.20 -10.23 14.38
CA LEU A 203 5.20 -11.14 13.23
C LEU A 203 3.85 -11.87 13.13
N THR A 204 3.31 -11.92 11.91
CA THR A 204 2.14 -12.77 11.63
C THR A 204 2.53 -14.25 11.74
N PRO A 205 1.57 -15.16 11.96
CA PRO A 205 1.85 -16.60 11.99
C PRO A 205 2.61 -17.09 10.74
N GLU A 206 2.28 -16.58 9.56
CA GLU A 206 2.96 -16.90 8.31
C GLU A 206 4.40 -16.38 8.29
N MET A 207 4.63 -15.15 8.77
CA MET A 207 5.98 -14.57 8.83
C MET A 207 6.92 -15.34 9.76
N THR A 208 6.40 -16.00 10.80
CA THR A 208 7.23 -16.83 11.70
C THR A 208 7.86 -18.04 11.01
N HIS A 209 7.32 -18.44 9.85
CA HIS A 209 7.84 -19.54 9.04
C HIS A 209 8.88 -19.07 8.01
N TRP A 210 9.21 -17.77 7.95
CA TRP A 210 10.24 -17.25 7.05
C TRP A 210 11.61 -17.45 7.68
N HIS A 211 12.30 -18.51 7.25
CA HIS A 211 13.63 -18.83 7.75
C HIS A 211 14.68 -17.87 7.20
N GLU A 212 15.63 -17.48 8.06
CA GLU A 212 16.71 -16.55 7.69
C GLU A 212 17.61 -17.12 6.58
N GLU A 213 17.76 -18.44 6.49
CA GLU A 213 18.48 -19.10 5.38
C GLU A 213 17.79 -18.87 4.02
N ASP A 214 16.47 -18.99 3.98
CA ASP A 214 15.69 -18.82 2.75
C ASP A 214 15.64 -17.35 2.33
N ILE A 215 15.58 -16.43 3.32
CA ILE A 215 15.70 -14.98 3.09
C ILE A 215 17.08 -14.65 2.51
N ALA A 216 18.15 -15.13 3.13
CA ALA A 216 19.51 -14.88 2.67
C ALA A 216 19.71 -15.40 1.23
N ALA A 217 19.25 -16.62 0.94
CA ALA A 217 19.33 -17.20 -0.39
C ALA A 217 18.58 -16.38 -1.45
N LEU A 218 17.37 -15.89 -1.13
CA LEU A 218 16.61 -15.02 -2.04
C LEU A 218 17.36 -13.73 -2.32
N LEU A 219 17.83 -13.06 -1.26
CA LEU A 219 18.55 -11.80 -1.40
C LEU A 219 19.90 -11.98 -2.11
N ASP A 220 20.56 -13.13 -2.01
CA ASP A 220 21.79 -13.43 -2.77
C ASP A 220 21.52 -13.53 -4.28
N VAL A 221 20.40 -14.16 -4.66
CA VAL A 221 19.95 -14.20 -6.06
C VAL A 221 19.61 -12.79 -6.55
N ALA A 222 18.89 -12.00 -5.74
CA ALA A 222 18.56 -10.61 -6.06
C ALA A 222 19.82 -9.75 -6.23
N GLU A 223 20.80 -9.89 -5.32
CA GLU A 223 22.07 -9.18 -5.38
C GLU A 223 22.87 -9.54 -6.63
N GLY A 224 22.90 -10.82 -7.01
CA GLY A 224 23.50 -11.28 -8.25
C GLY A 224 22.87 -10.64 -9.48
N ALA A 225 21.54 -10.65 -9.55
CA ALA A 225 20.78 -10.02 -10.63
C ALA A 225 21.05 -8.51 -10.73
N LEU A 226 21.05 -7.80 -9.59
CA LEU A 226 21.35 -6.37 -9.53
C LEU A 226 22.78 -6.07 -10.01
N LYS A 227 23.78 -6.86 -9.58
CA LYS A 227 25.17 -6.73 -10.04
C LYS A 227 25.30 -6.91 -11.56
N ASP A 228 24.55 -7.85 -12.12
CA ASP A 228 24.55 -8.09 -13.57
C ASP A 228 23.87 -6.94 -14.32
N CYS A 229 22.76 -6.38 -13.82
CA CYS A 229 22.13 -5.17 -14.37
C CYS A 229 23.09 -3.97 -14.36
N VAL A 230 23.75 -3.72 -13.22
CA VAL A 230 24.74 -2.63 -13.08
C VAL A 230 25.86 -2.78 -14.10
N ARG A 231 26.39 -3.99 -14.28
CA ARG A 231 27.45 -4.27 -15.26
C ARG A 231 26.95 -4.14 -16.70
N ALA A 232 25.81 -4.74 -17.03
CA ALA A 232 25.30 -4.84 -18.40
C ALA A 232 24.86 -3.48 -18.95
N MET A 233 24.26 -2.64 -18.12
CA MET A 233 23.82 -1.29 -18.50
C MET A 233 24.83 -0.20 -18.11
N ASN A 234 25.99 -0.56 -17.54
CA ASN A 234 27.00 0.37 -17.04
C ASN A 234 26.41 1.45 -16.12
N LEU A 235 25.55 1.04 -15.19
CA LEU A 235 24.86 1.97 -14.30
C LEU A 235 25.86 2.59 -13.31
N PRO A 236 25.81 3.92 -13.08
CA PRO A 236 26.61 4.59 -12.06
C PRO A 236 26.01 4.33 -10.67
N ALA A 237 25.98 3.07 -10.25
CA ALA A 237 25.33 2.63 -9.03
C ALA A 237 26.22 1.69 -8.19
N THR A 238 25.97 1.67 -6.89
CA THR A 238 26.57 0.74 -5.93
C THR A 238 25.50 -0.13 -5.29
N ILE A 239 25.88 -1.35 -4.93
CA ILE A 239 24.98 -2.32 -4.28
C ILE A 239 24.93 -2.05 -2.78
N VAL A 240 23.74 -2.06 -2.21
CA VAL A 240 23.49 -1.96 -0.76
C VAL A 240 22.75 -3.20 -0.30
N ARG A 241 23.34 -3.95 0.64
CA ARG A 241 22.73 -5.13 1.26
C ARG A 241 22.34 -4.80 2.70
N LYS A 242 21.09 -5.06 3.06
CA LYS A 242 20.53 -5.01 4.42
C LYS A 242 20.20 -6.43 4.88
N ASP A 243 19.73 -6.56 6.12
CA ASP A 243 19.26 -7.84 6.67
C ASP A 243 18.07 -8.41 5.89
N ARG A 244 17.17 -7.55 5.39
CA ARG A 244 15.93 -7.94 4.71
C ARG A 244 15.65 -7.23 3.40
N ALA A 245 16.70 -6.65 2.82
CA ALA A 245 16.61 -5.97 1.55
C ALA A 245 17.95 -5.99 0.83
N VAL A 246 17.91 -5.85 -0.49
CA VAL A 246 19.09 -5.55 -1.30
C VAL A 246 18.71 -4.63 -2.44
N GLY A 247 19.57 -3.67 -2.77
CA GLY A 247 19.27 -2.68 -3.80
C GLY A 247 20.50 -2.07 -4.43
N ILE A 248 20.26 -1.17 -5.37
CA ILE A 248 21.25 -0.30 -5.98
C ILE A 248 20.93 1.15 -5.66
N ILE A 249 21.93 1.92 -5.26
CA ILE A 249 21.84 3.38 -5.10
C ILE A 249 22.82 4.06 -6.06
N PRO A 250 22.58 5.32 -6.48
CA PRO A 250 23.58 6.08 -7.24
C PRO A 250 24.93 6.13 -6.51
N SER A 251 26.03 5.94 -7.25
CA SER A 251 27.38 5.99 -6.68
C SER A 251 27.75 7.36 -6.13
N ASP A 252 27.07 8.40 -6.60
CA ASP A 252 27.16 9.78 -6.13
C ASP A 252 25.72 10.32 -5.94
N PRO A 253 25.38 10.96 -4.81
CA PRO A 253 24.04 11.52 -4.56
C PRO A 253 23.53 12.50 -5.62
N ASP A 254 24.43 13.17 -6.35
CA ASP A 254 24.08 14.13 -7.40
C ASP A 254 23.76 13.46 -8.74
N ILE A 255 24.10 12.18 -8.90
CA ILE A 255 23.77 11.42 -10.10
C ILE A 255 22.29 11.03 -10.12
N ARG A 256 21.71 11.06 -11.32
CA ARG A 256 20.37 10.55 -11.61
C ARG A 256 20.48 9.45 -12.65
N ILE A 257 20.12 8.23 -12.24
CA ILE A 257 19.98 7.11 -13.15
C ILE A 257 18.67 7.32 -13.93
N ALA A 258 18.67 7.04 -15.23
CA ALA A 258 17.47 7.17 -16.05
C ALA A 258 16.37 6.25 -15.53
N ARG A 259 15.13 6.76 -15.47
CA ARG A 259 13.99 6.02 -14.95
C ARG A 259 13.85 4.68 -15.66
N GLU A 260 13.98 4.67 -16.98
CA GLU A 260 13.87 3.49 -17.84
C GLU A 260 14.88 2.41 -17.45
N SER A 261 16.10 2.80 -17.05
CA SER A 261 17.12 1.86 -16.58
C SER A 261 16.79 1.28 -15.20
N LEU A 262 16.16 2.07 -14.32
CA LEU A 262 15.66 1.59 -13.03
C LEU A 262 14.47 0.62 -13.25
N GLU A 263 13.52 0.95 -14.13
CA GLU A 263 12.39 0.07 -14.46
C GLU A 263 12.89 -1.26 -15.07
N GLU A 264 13.84 -1.21 -16.01
CA GLU A 264 14.44 -2.41 -16.60
C GLU A 264 15.10 -3.28 -15.51
N THR A 265 15.85 -2.66 -14.59
CA THR A 265 16.48 -3.36 -13.47
C THR A 265 15.44 -4.07 -12.60
N VAL A 266 14.34 -3.40 -12.25
CA VAL A 266 13.25 -4.01 -11.47
C VAL A 266 12.66 -5.22 -12.19
N LEU A 267 12.32 -5.07 -13.47
CA LEU A 267 11.70 -6.13 -14.26
C LEU A 267 12.61 -7.35 -14.41
N VAL A 268 13.92 -7.13 -14.64
CA VAL A 268 14.91 -8.21 -14.73
C VAL A 268 15.04 -8.93 -13.40
N VAL A 269 15.21 -8.21 -12.29
CA VAL A 269 15.39 -8.80 -10.97
C VAL A 269 14.13 -9.57 -10.54
N GLN A 270 12.95 -8.98 -10.73
CA GLN A 270 11.67 -9.64 -10.46
C GLN A 270 11.55 -10.94 -11.26
N ARG A 271 11.88 -10.91 -12.55
CA ARG A 271 11.78 -12.10 -13.42
C ARG A 271 12.74 -13.21 -13.00
N ILE A 272 13.97 -12.85 -12.63
CA ILE A 272 14.97 -13.82 -12.15
C ILE A 272 14.50 -14.47 -10.84
N LEU A 273 14.01 -13.67 -9.89
CA LEU A 273 13.50 -14.18 -8.62
C LEU A 273 12.27 -15.08 -8.82
N GLU A 274 11.35 -14.70 -9.69
CA GLU A 274 10.21 -15.55 -10.05
C GLU A 274 10.65 -16.89 -10.65
N LEU A 275 11.61 -16.90 -11.58
CA LEU A 275 12.10 -18.14 -12.19
C LEU A 275 12.89 -19.02 -11.21
N SER A 276 13.73 -18.42 -10.36
CA SER A 276 14.50 -19.15 -9.34
C SER A 276 13.57 -19.85 -8.34
N SER A 277 12.47 -19.19 -7.96
CA SER A 277 11.47 -19.72 -7.04
C SER A 277 10.65 -20.90 -7.62
N LEU A 278 10.61 -21.04 -8.95
CA LEU A 278 9.95 -22.17 -9.64
C LEU A 278 10.87 -23.39 -9.79
N GLY A 279 12.08 -23.36 -9.21
CA GLY A 279 13.01 -24.47 -9.25
C GLY A 279 13.66 -24.69 -10.62
N VAL A 280 13.72 -23.67 -11.48
CA VAL A 280 14.51 -23.70 -12.71
C VAL A 280 15.90 -23.18 -12.37
N PRO A 281 16.94 -24.03 -12.24
CA PRO A 281 18.29 -23.55 -11.99
C PRO A 281 18.80 -22.90 -13.27
N ALA A 282 19.15 -21.63 -13.21
CA ALA A 282 20.08 -21.06 -14.17
C ALA A 282 21.45 -21.71 -13.90
N SER A 283 21.76 -22.76 -14.68
CA SER A 283 22.95 -23.62 -14.59
C SER A 283 22.92 -24.77 -13.57
N SER A 284 22.89 -25.99 -14.14
CA SER A 284 23.52 -27.24 -13.69
C SER A 284 23.37 -27.71 -12.23
N SER A 285 22.51 -28.72 -12.02
CA SER A 285 22.81 -29.98 -11.32
C SER A 285 21.51 -30.66 -10.89
N ARG A 286 21.13 -31.75 -11.59
CA ARG A 286 20.00 -32.60 -11.20
C ARG A 286 20.49 -33.59 -10.14
N THR A 287 20.19 -33.34 -8.88
CA THR A 287 20.10 -34.42 -7.89
C THR A 287 18.76 -34.33 -7.17
N SER A 288 18.00 -35.40 -7.34
CA SER A 288 16.67 -35.64 -6.80
C SER A 288 16.74 -35.91 -5.30
N SER A 289 16.08 -35.08 -4.49
CA SER A 289 15.54 -35.54 -3.21
C SER A 289 14.21 -34.84 -2.94
N SER A 290 13.20 -35.62 -2.55
CA SER A 290 11.88 -35.14 -2.18
C SER A 290 11.99 -34.24 -0.95
N THR A 291 12.01 -32.94 -1.19
CA THR A 291 11.90 -31.92 -0.16
C THR A 291 10.46 -31.43 -0.14
N ILE A 292 9.85 -31.45 1.04
CA ILE A 292 8.62 -30.70 1.33
C ILE A 292 8.86 -29.28 0.79
N ALA A 293 8.03 -28.84 -0.14
CA ALA A 293 8.20 -27.53 -0.76
C ALA A 293 8.17 -26.47 0.35
N ARG A 294 9.33 -25.86 0.65
CA ARG A 294 9.42 -24.77 1.61
C ARG A 294 8.53 -23.61 1.13
N PRO A 295 7.84 -22.89 2.03
CA PRO A 295 7.04 -21.73 1.64
C PRO A 295 7.92 -20.72 0.92
N ARG A 296 7.46 -20.21 -0.23
CA ARG A 296 8.17 -19.18 -0.97
C ARG A 296 8.22 -17.90 -0.13
N ILE A 297 9.42 -17.36 0.08
CA ILE A 297 9.59 -16.06 0.73
C ILE A 297 9.00 -14.98 -0.18
N PRO A 298 8.02 -14.18 0.31
CA PRO A 298 7.49 -13.07 -0.46
C PRO A 298 8.54 -11.96 -0.58
N PHE A 299 8.49 -11.25 -1.70
CA PHE A 299 9.39 -10.12 -1.96
C PHE A 299 8.68 -9.07 -2.82
N CYS A 300 9.20 -7.85 -2.75
CA CYS A 300 8.81 -6.73 -3.60
C CYS A 300 10.08 -6.16 -4.24
N ALA A 301 10.15 -6.13 -5.57
CA ALA A 301 11.17 -5.39 -6.30
C ALA A 301 10.53 -4.12 -6.84
N PHE A 302 11.11 -2.95 -6.57
CA PHE A 302 10.50 -1.67 -6.95
C PHE A 302 11.54 -0.62 -7.32
N ASN A 303 11.07 0.36 -8.09
CA ASN A 303 11.81 1.56 -8.47
C ASN A 303 11.47 2.68 -7.48
N GLY A 304 12.45 3.12 -6.68
CA GLY A 304 12.29 4.22 -5.71
C GLY A 304 12.52 5.60 -6.33
N GLY A 305 12.42 5.73 -7.66
CA GLY A 305 12.62 6.98 -8.40
C GLY A 305 14.10 7.33 -8.62
N ARG A 306 14.98 7.01 -7.66
CA ARG A 306 16.44 7.21 -7.76
C ARG A 306 17.26 5.96 -7.55
N ASP A 307 16.65 4.92 -6.98
CA ASP A 307 17.25 3.65 -6.63
C ASP A 307 16.31 2.49 -6.99
N VAL A 308 16.82 1.27 -6.87
CA VAL A 308 16.01 0.04 -6.97
C VAL A 308 16.29 -0.80 -5.76
N PHE A 309 15.24 -1.30 -5.10
CA PHE A 309 15.35 -2.21 -3.98
C PHE A 309 14.49 -3.44 -4.18
N VAL A 310 14.96 -4.55 -3.60
CA VAL A 310 14.22 -5.79 -3.38
C VAL A 310 14.10 -5.97 -1.88
N ASP A 311 12.88 -5.84 -1.37
CA ASP A 311 12.56 -6.03 0.04
C ASP A 311 11.90 -7.41 0.26
N ILE A 312 12.16 -8.01 1.42
CA ILE A 312 11.39 -9.18 1.87
C ILE A 312 10.02 -8.73 2.35
N GLY A 313 8.97 -9.35 1.82
CA GLY A 313 7.59 -8.92 2.00
C GLY A 313 7.13 -7.92 0.94
N ASP A 314 5.91 -7.41 1.13
CA ASP A 314 5.29 -6.35 0.32
C ASP A 314 4.27 -5.60 1.20
N LYS A 315 3.66 -4.51 0.69
CA LYS A 315 2.70 -3.71 1.46
C LYS A 315 1.49 -4.49 1.97
N SER A 316 1.11 -5.61 1.34
CA SER A 316 0.01 -6.43 1.88
C SER A 316 0.37 -7.03 3.23
N TRP A 317 1.63 -7.42 3.42
CA TRP A 317 2.14 -7.88 4.70
C TRP A 317 2.20 -6.74 5.71
N GLY A 318 2.68 -5.55 5.31
CA GLY A 318 2.71 -4.39 6.20
C GLY A 318 1.34 -3.94 6.69
N VAL A 319 0.35 -3.91 5.79
CA VAL A 319 -1.06 -3.64 6.14
C VAL A 319 -1.62 -4.73 7.05
N THR A 320 -1.33 -6.00 6.77
CA THR A 320 -1.77 -7.13 7.61
C THR A 320 -1.19 -7.06 9.02
N VAL A 321 0.08 -6.68 9.16
CA VAL A 321 0.68 -6.45 10.48
C VAL A 321 -0.02 -5.31 11.20
N CYS A 322 -0.30 -4.18 10.54
CA CYS A 322 -1.06 -3.09 11.15
C CYS A 322 -2.44 -3.56 11.64
N GLN A 323 -3.16 -4.35 10.84
CA GLN A 323 -4.45 -4.93 11.22
C GLN A 323 -4.33 -5.81 12.47
N GLN A 324 -3.35 -6.73 12.51
CA GLN A 324 -3.14 -7.64 13.63
C GLN A 324 -2.68 -6.90 14.89
N TRP A 325 -1.76 -5.95 14.75
CA TRP A 325 -1.24 -5.13 15.84
C TRP A 325 -2.36 -4.42 16.59
N PHE A 326 -3.20 -3.69 15.85
CA PHE A 326 -4.32 -2.97 16.46
C PHE A 326 -5.47 -3.89 16.90
N SER A 327 -5.63 -5.06 16.27
CA SER A 327 -6.57 -6.09 16.75
C SER A 327 -6.17 -6.63 18.13
N SER A 328 -4.88 -6.90 18.33
CA SER A 328 -4.35 -7.46 19.57
C SER A 328 -4.41 -6.48 20.76
N THR A 329 -4.29 -5.18 20.48
CA THR A 329 -4.28 -4.11 21.49
C THR A 329 -5.68 -3.55 21.76
N GLY A 330 -6.57 -3.56 20.78
CA GLY A 330 -7.92 -2.98 20.86
C GLY A 330 -9.06 -3.96 21.12
N GLY A 331 -8.80 -5.28 21.15
CA GLY A 331 -9.79 -6.32 21.48
C GLY A 331 -10.88 -6.56 20.42
N THR A 332 -10.84 -5.84 19.30
CA THR A 332 -11.73 -6.02 18.14
C THR A 332 -10.91 -6.42 16.94
N ARG A 333 -11.32 -7.48 16.23
CA ARG A 333 -10.65 -7.91 14.99
C ARG A 333 -10.85 -6.86 13.90
N ILE A 334 -9.76 -6.34 13.36
CA ILE A 334 -9.74 -5.42 12.22
C ILE A 334 -9.48 -6.26 10.97
N GLY A 335 -10.49 -6.38 10.11
CA GLY A 335 -10.40 -7.05 8.81
C GLY A 335 -10.18 -6.08 7.64
N GLY A 336 -10.15 -6.62 6.43
CA GLY A 336 -10.05 -5.82 5.21
C GLY A 336 -11.26 -4.90 4.99
N GLU A 337 -12.42 -5.29 5.49
CA GLU A 337 -13.67 -4.54 5.48
C GLU A 337 -13.65 -3.31 6.40
N ASN A 338 -12.76 -3.30 7.40
CA ASN A 338 -12.57 -2.20 8.34
C ASN A 338 -11.29 -1.39 8.05
N THR A 339 -10.60 -1.71 6.96
CA THR A 339 -9.29 -1.15 6.62
C THR A 339 -9.34 -0.42 5.28
N LEU A 340 -8.92 0.85 5.27
CA LEU A 340 -8.67 1.62 4.05
C LEU A 340 -7.16 1.87 3.90
N HIS A 341 -6.55 1.32 2.87
CA HIS A 341 -5.20 1.68 2.45
C HIS A 341 -5.25 2.84 1.44
N VAL A 342 -4.39 3.83 1.60
CA VAL A 342 -4.24 4.97 0.69
C VAL A 342 -2.80 4.95 0.18
N GLY A 343 -2.61 4.82 -1.13
CA GLY A 343 -1.29 4.72 -1.73
C GLY A 343 -1.30 4.96 -3.24
N ASP A 344 -0.12 5.14 -3.84
CA ASP A 344 0.04 5.38 -5.27
C ASP A 344 0.43 4.10 -6.04
N GLN A 345 -0.37 3.74 -7.05
CA GLN A 345 -0.08 2.60 -7.93
C GLN A 345 0.60 3.02 -9.26
N PHE A 346 0.78 4.33 -9.54
CA PHE A 346 1.39 4.82 -10.79
C PHE A 346 2.90 4.61 -10.86
N LEU A 347 3.61 4.68 -9.74
CA LEU A 347 5.08 4.57 -9.70
C LEU A 347 5.61 3.13 -9.71
N SER A 348 4.75 2.13 -9.94
CA SER A 348 5.06 0.75 -9.60
C SER A 348 5.22 -0.19 -10.81
N ALA A 349 6.27 -0.01 -11.63
CA ALA A 349 6.87 -1.23 -12.17
C ALA A 349 7.39 -2.00 -10.93
N GLY A 350 6.70 -3.07 -10.55
CA GLY A 350 6.90 -3.75 -9.27
C GLY A 350 5.66 -3.88 -8.36
N SER A 351 4.53 -3.21 -8.68
CA SER A 351 3.23 -3.44 -8.01
C SER A 351 3.18 -3.18 -6.48
N ASN A 352 3.95 -2.23 -5.95
CA ASN A 352 4.11 -2.07 -4.50
C ASN A 352 2.78 -1.86 -3.74
N ASP A 353 2.05 -0.78 -4.04
CA ASP A 353 0.75 -0.48 -3.43
C ASP A 353 -0.39 -1.36 -3.95
N PHE A 354 -0.20 -1.90 -5.15
CA PHE A 354 -1.17 -2.80 -5.77
C PHE A 354 -1.43 -4.05 -4.92
N LYS A 355 -0.43 -4.52 -4.15
CA LYS A 355 -0.57 -5.71 -3.29
C LYS A 355 -1.49 -5.45 -2.08
N ALA A 356 -1.54 -4.23 -1.56
CA ALA A 356 -2.37 -3.90 -0.40
C ALA A 356 -3.86 -4.20 -0.60
N ARG A 357 -4.35 -4.12 -1.85
CA ARG A 357 -5.76 -4.42 -2.20
C ARG A 357 -6.16 -5.88 -1.97
N SER A 358 -5.19 -6.77 -1.72
CA SER A 358 -5.45 -8.17 -1.42
C SER A 358 -5.82 -8.42 0.05
N VAL A 359 -5.65 -7.42 0.93
CA VAL A 359 -5.85 -7.54 2.38
C VAL A 359 -6.72 -6.42 2.97
N GLY A 360 -7.02 -5.37 2.21
CA GLY A 360 -7.94 -4.31 2.62
C GLY A 360 -8.48 -3.51 1.45
N THR A 361 -9.49 -2.68 1.72
CA THR A 361 -9.94 -1.70 0.72
C THR A 361 -8.80 -0.74 0.39
N THR A 362 -8.72 -0.26 -0.85
CA THR A 362 -7.60 0.60 -1.28
C THR A 362 -8.11 1.76 -2.12
N ALA A 363 -7.70 2.98 -1.77
CA ALA A 363 -7.84 4.17 -2.58
C ALA A 363 -6.52 4.45 -3.30
N TRP A 364 -6.58 4.58 -4.63
CA TRP A 364 -5.41 4.89 -5.45
C TRP A 364 -5.32 6.39 -5.66
N ILE A 365 -4.32 7.01 -5.04
CA ILE A 365 -4.02 8.44 -5.16
C ILE A 365 -2.82 8.67 -6.09
N ALA A 366 -2.71 9.86 -6.66
CA ALA A 366 -1.60 10.25 -7.53
C ALA A 366 -0.73 11.38 -6.96
N SER A 367 -1.09 11.91 -5.79
CA SER A 367 -0.36 13.00 -5.11
C SER A 367 -0.88 13.21 -3.68
N PRO A 368 -0.12 13.93 -2.83
CA PRO A 368 -0.59 14.37 -1.52
C PRO A 368 -1.87 15.22 -1.57
N ALA A 369 -2.07 15.98 -2.65
CA ALA A 369 -3.29 16.76 -2.84
C ALA A 369 -4.53 15.87 -3.02
N GLU A 370 -4.41 14.76 -3.73
CA GLU A 370 -5.51 13.78 -3.84
C GLU A 370 -5.76 13.07 -2.51
N THR A 371 -4.73 12.83 -1.70
CA THR A 371 -4.90 12.33 -0.31
C THR A 371 -5.73 13.30 0.52
N VAL A 372 -5.46 14.61 0.43
CA VAL A 372 -6.29 15.63 1.11
C VAL A 372 -7.74 15.58 0.63
N GLU A 373 -7.98 15.55 -0.69
CA GLU A 373 -9.34 15.47 -1.22
C GLU A 373 -10.08 14.22 -0.74
N LEU A 374 -9.40 13.07 -0.68
CA LEU A 374 -9.96 11.81 -0.20
C LEU A 374 -10.32 11.88 1.29
N LEU A 375 -9.44 12.45 2.11
CA LEU A 375 -9.67 12.60 3.55
C LEU A 375 -10.77 13.60 3.87
N ASP A 376 -10.90 14.68 3.09
CA ASP A 376 -12.00 15.63 3.20
C ASP A 376 -13.34 14.94 2.84
N GLU A 377 -13.36 14.13 1.77
CA GLU A 377 -14.54 13.33 1.40
C GLU A 377 -14.93 12.32 2.48
N LEU A 378 -13.94 11.62 3.06
CA LEU A 378 -14.15 10.69 4.18
C LEU A 378 -14.73 11.42 5.40
N ALA A 379 -14.18 12.57 5.77
CA ALA A 379 -14.67 13.37 6.90
C ALA A 379 -16.13 13.81 6.71
N ASP A 380 -16.48 14.30 5.52
CA ASP A 380 -17.85 14.69 5.16
C ASP A 380 -18.85 13.52 5.28
N LEU A 381 -18.45 12.33 4.82
CA LEU A 381 -19.28 11.13 4.88
C LEU A 381 -19.44 10.61 6.30
N MET A 382 -18.39 10.67 7.12
CA MET A 382 -18.45 10.30 8.53
C MET A 382 -19.35 11.23 9.35
N GLN A 383 -19.34 12.53 9.08
CA GLN A 383 -20.21 13.49 9.77
C GLN A 383 -21.70 13.24 9.47
N LYS A 384 -22.05 12.97 8.20
CA LYS A 384 -23.43 12.68 7.77
C LYS A 384 -24.02 11.42 8.39
N ARG A 385 -23.19 10.51 8.91
CA ARG A 385 -23.63 9.30 9.64
C ARG A 385 -23.93 9.57 11.12
N LEU A 386 -23.33 10.62 11.70
CA LEU A 386 -23.49 11.00 13.10
C LEU A 386 -24.65 11.99 13.33
N SER A 387 -25.16 12.62 12.25
CA SER A 387 -26.42 13.39 12.22
C SER A 387 -27.59 12.50 11.85
#